data_AF-A0A2N1N791-F1
#
_entry.id   AF-A0A2N1N791-F1
#
_cell.length_a   1.000
_cell.length_b   1.000
_cell.length_c   1.000
_cell.angle_alpha   90.00
_cell.angle_beta   90.00
_cell.angle_gamma   90.00
#
_symmetry.space_group_name_H-M   'P 1'
#
loop_
_entity.id
_entity.type
_entity.pdbx_description
1 polymer ?
#
loop_
_entity_poly.entity_id
_entity_poly.type
_entity_poly.pdbx_seq_one_letter_code
_entity_poly.pdbx_strand_id
1 'polypeptide(L)'
;MNSSRVSNNAPVRILLLSMYGMPKPLDGISTPITFSVTLGLDHLRLSRAEYSVLLEKFITATQREMHFEIEGNIKNVMYNMSRSHAGIMRGTLNRVKEQYRNGVQTTPELLKYFISADFRNFLTSTRSFIWLRDWHPSNEESRFLRNALNRCDKNSTFHVDMDIPNASPIVNKYIHSGLNVQTKNRFQFTAPLMRSVLGIHLYSVPYDKRYHLLDDGSFEEFLLRSLERMKSSVLRSSLSKASDKFDSRLVEQMWQNEWYRSANTVLPDDVTISSNIGGLYGTNAYLDFYVNGKLQWGVEILREGTDMSEHAARFGPNGRYNTIPFNEIAVIDFRYITKKLIKPLKHFWHALLPLHSSAAARNRIYTVMMPL
;
A
#
# COMPACT_ATOMS: atom_id res chain seq x y z
N MET A 1 -48.63 14.78 -58.11
CA MET A 1 -48.34 13.89 -56.96
C MET A 1 -46.89 13.46 -57.05
N ASN A 2 -46.03 13.98 -56.18
CA ASN A 2 -44.69 13.44 -55.91
C ASN A 2 -44.31 13.89 -54.50
N SER A 3 -44.56 13.04 -53.50
CA SER A 3 -44.08 13.28 -52.14
C SER A 3 -42.70 12.63 -51.98
N SER A 4 -41.67 13.44 -51.86
CA SER A 4 -40.35 13.01 -51.41
C SER A 4 -40.45 12.62 -49.92
N ARG A 5 -40.31 11.31 -49.64
CA ARG A 5 -40.09 10.82 -48.28
C ARG A 5 -38.67 11.18 -47.87
N VAL A 6 -38.51 12.21 -47.06
CA VAL A 6 -37.27 12.51 -46.34
C VAL A 6 -37.14 11.46 -45.24
N SER A 7 -36.15 10.57 -45.36
CA SER A 7 -35.84 9.59 -44.31
C SER A 7 -35.23 10.31 -43.11
N ASN A 8 -36.04 10.58 -42.09
CA ASN A 8 -35.57 10.99 -40.77
C ASN A 8 -34.90 9.82 -40.04
N ASN A 9 -33.73 9.39 -40.52
CA ASN A 9 -32.88 8.47 -39.76
C ASN A 9 -32.04 9.28 -38.79
N ALA A 10 -32.60 9.54 -37.60
CA ALA A 10 -31.79 10.05 -36.49
C ALA A 10 -30.65 9.05 -36.20
N PRO A 11 -29.40 9.50 -36.03
CA PRO A 11 -28.28 8.60 -35.78
C PRO A 11 -28.47 7.91 -34.42
N VAL A 12 -28.72 6.60 -34.45
CA VAL A 12 -28.77 5.77 -33.23
C VAL A 12 -27.36 5.71 -32.65
N ARG A 13 -27.20 6.22 -31.42
CA ARG A 13 -25.96 6.11 -30.65
C ARG A 13 -26.14 5.05 -29.58
N ILE A 14 -25.39 3.95 -29.68
CA ILE A 14 -25.43 2.85 -28.71
C ILE A 14 -24.25 3.03 -27.76
N LEU A 15 -24.52 3.23 -26.47
CA LEU A 15 -23.53 3.22 -25.41
C LEU A 15 -23.43 1.80 -24.84
N LEU A 16 -22.34 1.10 -25.12
CA LEU A 16 -22.05 -0.22 -24.56
C LEU A 16 -21.13 -0.04 -23.35
N LEU A 17 -21.64 -0.34 -22.17
CA LEU A 17 -20.89 -0.29 -20.92
C LEU A 17 -20.44 -1.71 -20.55
N SER A 18 -19.15 -1.97 -20.54
CA SER A 18 -18.61 -3.18 -19.91
C SER A 18 -18.12 -2.84 -18.50
N MET A 19 -18.51 -3.68 -17.53
CA MET A 19 -18.01 -3.56 -16.16
C MET A 19 -16.80 -4.47 -15.99
N TYR A 20 -15.80 -4.00 -15.26
CA TYR A 20 -14.63 -4.80 -14.88
C TYR A 20 -15.06 -6.13 -14.27
N GLY A 21 -14.44 -7.21 -14.74
CA GLY A 21 -14.50 -8.49 -14.08
C GLY A 21 -15.73 -9.36 -14.33
N MET A 22 -16.32 -9.26 -15.53
CA MET A 22 -17.04 -10.42 -16.04
C MET A 22 -16.06 -11.62 -16.03
N PRO A 23 -16.47 -12.81 -15.54
CA PRO A 23 -15.77 -14.05 -15.88
C PRO A 23 -15.54 -14.04 -17.38
N LYS A 24 -14.44 -14.66 -17.85
CA LYS A 24 -14.19 -14.83 -19.29
C LYS A 24 -15.53 -15.01 -20.01
N PRO A 25 -15.79 -14.31 -21.13
CA PRO A 25 -16.94 -14.68 -21.93
C PRO A 25 -16.84 -16.20 -22.09
N LEU A 26 -17.94 -16.91 -21.84
CA LEU A 26 -18.12 -18.25 -22.39
C LEU A 26 -17.49 -18.21 -23.78
N ASP A 27 -16.48 -19.05 -24.01
CA ASP A 27 -15.63 -18.99 -25.19
C ASP A 27 -16.50 -18.68 -26.43
N GLY A 28 -16.28 -17.53 -27.07
CA GLY A 28 -17.02 -17.13 -28.26
C GLY A 28 -17.87 -15.85 -28.20
N ILE A 29 -18.00 -15.16 -27.05
CA ILE A 29 -18.69 -13.85 -26.99
C ILE A 29 -17.70 -12.71 -26.74
N SER A 30 -16.73 -12.52 -27.62
CA SER A 30 -16.11 -11.20 -27.74
C SER A 30 -17.10 -10.29 -28.48
N THR A 31 -17.41 -9.11 -27.96
CA THR A 31 -17.98 -8.07 -28.81
C THR A 31 -17.07 -7.91 -30.03
N PRO A 32 -17.56 -8.13 -31.27
CA PRO A 32 -16.74 -8.10 -32.49
C PRO A 32 -16.23 -6.69 -32.83
N ILE A 33 -16.44 -5.73 -31.93
CA ILE A 33 -16.11 -4.33 -32.07
C ILE A 33 -14.88 -4.08 -31.20
N THR A 34 -13.74 -3.92 -31.85
CA THR A 34 -12.56 -3.29 -31.24
C THR A 34 -12.86 -1.81 -31.11
N PHE A 35 -13.06 -1.33 -29.87
CA PHE A 35 -13.19 0.10 -29.63
C PHE A 35 -11.84 0.77 -29.83
N SER A 36 -11.77 1.76 -30.73
CA SER A 36 -10.56 2.58 -30.94
C SER A 36 -10.19 3.42 -29.70
N VAL A 37 -11.16 3.65 -28.81
CA VAL A 37 -10.98 4.37 -27.55
C VAL A 37 -11.32 3.43 -26.40
N THR A 38 -10.29 2.91 -25.75
CA THR A 38 -10.44 2.30 -24.42
C THR A 38 -10.22 3.39 -23.39
N LEU A 39 -11.25 3.70 -22.61
CA LEU A 39 -11.11 4.63 -21.49
C LEU A 39 -10.18 3.99 -20.45
N GLY A 40 -8.92 4.40 -20.45
CA GLY A 40 -7.95 3.99 -19.44
C GLY A 40 -8.38 4.45 -18.05
N LEU A 41 -7.76 3.87 -17.01
CA LEU A 41 -8.06 4.15 -15.61
C LEU A 41 -7.98 5.64 -15.20
N ASP A 42 -7.32 6.49 -15.98
CA ASP A 42 -7.36 7.95 -15.83
C ASP A 42 -8.78 8.52 -15.94
N HIS A 43 -9.69 7.82 -16.62
CA HIS A 43 -11.12 8.17 -16.75
C HIS A 43 -12.00 7.48 -15.69
N LEU A 44 -11.47 6.54 -14.90
CA LEU A 44 -12.21 5.83 -13.84
C LEU A 44 -12.02 6.44 -12.45
N ARG A 45 -11.07 7.36 -12.33
CA ARG A 45 -10.86 8.14 -11.11
C ARG A 45 -11.78 9.35 -11.17
N LEU A 46 -12.57 9.52 -10.12
CA LEU A 46 -13.38 10.72 -9.97
C LEU A 46 -12.47 11.91 -9.67
N SER A 47 -12.68 13.02 -10.37
CA SER A 47 -12.16 14.31 -9.96
C SER A 47 -12.65 14.66 -8.55
N ARG A 48 -12.03 15.66 -7.92
CA ARG A 48 -12.44 16.10 -6.58
C ARG A 48 -13.90 16.59 -6.54
N ALA A 49 -14.35 17.26 -7.61
CA ALA A 49 -15.74 17.72 -7.73
C ALA A 49 -16.71 16.54 -7.88
N GLU A 50 -16.42 15.60 -8.78
CA GLU A 50 -17.24 14.39 -8.98
C GLU A 50 -17.30 13.53 -7.71
N TYR A 51 -16.19 13.44 -6.98
CA TYR A 51 -16.14 12.78 -5.69
C TYR A 51 -17.10 13.40 -4.67
N SER A 52 -17.09 14.73 -4.54
CA SER A 52 -18.02 15.44 -3.64
C SER A 52 -19.48 15.19 -4.02
N VAL A 53 -19.80 15.29 -5.32
CA VAL A 53 -21.16 15.01 -5.82
C VAL A 53 -21.58 13.57 -5.54
N LEU A 54 -20.67 12.60 -5.73
CA LEU A 54 -20.96 11.20 -5.41
C LEU A 54 -21.27 11.02 -3.92
N LEU A 55 -20.47 11.61 -3.03
CA LEU A 55 -20.68 11.53 -1.59
C LEU A 55 -22.01 12.14 -1.17
N GLU A 56 -22.33 13.33 -1.65
CA GLU A 56 -23.59 14.02 -1.33
C GLU A 56 -24.80 13.19 -1.76
N LYS A 57 -24.77 12.65 -2.98
CA LYS A 57 -25.82 11.77 -3.49
C LYS A 57 -25.93 10.48 -2.68
N PHE A 58 -24.80 9.87 -2.31
CA PHE A 58 -24.80 8.66 -1.48
C PHE A 58 -25.42 8.94 -0.11
N ILE A 59 -24.95 9.97 0.59
CA ILE A 59 -25.46 10.36 1.91
C ILE A 59 -26.96 10.65 1.82
N THR A 60 -27.39 11.48 0.87
CA THR A 60 -28.81 11.84 0.66
C THR A 60 -29.66 10.60 0.40
N ALA A 61 -29.20 9.69 -0.45
CA ALA A 61 -29.92 8.45 -0.74
C ALA A 61 -30.03 7.55 0.50
N THR A 62 -29.00 7.54 1.35
CA THR A 62 -28.97 6.71 2.57
C THR A 62 -29.64 7.34 3.78
N GLN A 63 -29.89 8.66 3.78
CA GLN A 63 -30.51 9.38 4.91
C GLN A 63 -31.88 8.81 5.31
N ARG A 64 -32.63 8.25 4.35
CA ARG A 64 -33.92 7.60 4.64
C ARG A 64 -33.79 6.28 5.40
N GLU A 65 -32.65 5.61 5.26
CA GLU A 65 -32.38 4.32 5.91
C GLU A 65 -31.59 4.49 7.20
N MET A 66 -30.78 5.54 7.31
CA MET A 66 -29.94 5.83 8.46
C MET A 66 -29.49 7.29 8.45
N HIS A 67 -29.60 7.94 9.60
CA HIS A 67 -28.95 9.22 9.86
C HIS A 67 -27.50 8.99 10.28
N PHE A 68 -26.57 9.27 9.38
CA PHE A 68 -25.15 9.37 9.72
C PHE A 68 -24.51 10.51 8.95
N GLU A 69 -23.53 11.15 9.57
CA GLU A 69 -22.70 12.17 8.95
C GLU A 69 -21.28 11.63 8.79
N ILE A 70 -20.75 11.72 7.57
CA ILE A 70 -19.35 11.40 7.32
C ILE A 70 -18.53 12.67 7.52
N GLU A 71 -17.70 12.69 8.56
CA GLU A 71 -16.79 13.79 8.85
C GLU A 71 -15.80 14.08 7.70
N GLY A 72 -15.32 15.33 7.64
CA GLY A 72 -14.41 15.79 6.58
C GLY A 72 -13.09 15.03 6.52
N ASN A 73 -12.55 14.62 7.67
CA ASN A 73 -11.36 13.77 7.77
C ASN A 73 -11.59 12.42 7.05
N ILE A 74 -12.66 11.69 7.35
CA ILE A 74 -13.03 10.41 6.74
C ILE A 74 -13.23 10.58 5.24
N LYS A 75 -13.89 11.66 4.79
CA LYS A 75 -13.99 12.01 3.37
C LYS A 75 -12.61 12.17 2.72
N ASN A 76 -11.64 12.79 3.39
CA ASN A 76 -10.29 12.91 2.85
C ASN A 76 -9.55 11.57 2.80
N VAL A 77 -9.70 10.75 3.84
CA VAL A 77 -9.10 9.41 3.92
C VAL A 77 -9.58 8.53 2.78
N MET A 78 -10.90 8.42 2.59
CA MET A 78 -11.50 7.62 1.51
C MET A 78 -11.02 8.08 0.13
N TYR A 79 -10.95 9.40 -0.09
CA TYR A 79 -10.42 9.96 -1.34
C TYR A 79 -8.95 9.56 -1.56
N ASN A 80 -8.11 9.75 -0.54
CA ASN A 80 -6.66 9.53 -0.65
C ASN A 80 -6.31 8.05 -0.83
N MET A 81 -6.91 7.16 -0.02
CA MET A 81 -6.60 5.72 -0.07
C MET A 81 -7.08 5.07 -1.38
N SER A 82 -8.23 5.50 -1.90
CA SER A 82 -8.79 4.98 -3.15
C SER A 82 -8.26 5.69 -4.39
N ARG A 83 -7.67 6.88 -4.23
CA ARG A 83 -7.43 7.86 -5.30
C ARG A 83 -8.68 8.06 -6.17
N SER A 84 -9.84 8.08 -5.52
CA SER A 84 -11.16 8.16 -6.17
C SER A 84 -11.46 7.08 -7.20
N HIS A 85 -10.83 5.92 -7.12
CA HIS A 85 -11.19 4.78 -7.95
C HIS A 85 -12.65 4.37 -7.65
N ALA A 86 -13.54 4.53 -8.64
CA ALA A 86 -14.99 4.41 -8.43
C ALA A 86 -15.42 3.09 -7.77
N GLY A 87 -14.79 1.97 -8.17
CA GLY A 87 -15.09 0.66 -7.59
C GLY A 87 -14.65 0.52 -6.12
N ILE A 88 -13.51 1.10 -5.75
CA ILE A 88 -13.02 1.07 -4.35
C ILE A 88 -13.89 2.01 -3.52
N MET A 89 -14.20 3.19 -4.06
CA MET A 89 -15.05 4.17 -3.39
C MET A 89 -16.44 3.62 -3.09
N ARG A 90 -17.10 3.01 -4.07
CA ARG A 90 -18.43 2.40 -3.86
C ARG A 90 -18.39 1.31 -2.80
N GLY A 91 -17.40 0.41 -2.87
CA GLY A 91 -17.23 -0.64 -1.87
C GLY A 91 -16.98 -0.07 -0.47
N THR A 92 -16.13 0.96 -0.37
CA THR A 92 -15.81 1.63 0.88
C THR A 92 -17.04 2.30 1.49
N LEU A 93 -17.82 3.06 0.71
CA LEU A 93 -19.03 3.73 1.17
C LEU A 93 -20.09 2.76 1.71
N ASN A 94 -20.27 1.62 1.03
CA ASN A 94 -21.17 0.56 1.52
C ASN A 94 -20.70 0.02 2.87
N ARG A 95 -19.39 -0.19 3.04
CA ARG A 95 -18.85 -0.65 4.32
C ARG A 95 -18.94 0.40 5.42
N VAL A 96 -18.72 1.68 5.10
CA VAL A 96 -18.93 2.77 6.06
C VAL A 96 -20.38 2.74 6.55
N LYS A 97 -21.36 2.68 5.64
CA LYS A 97 -22.78 2.54 5.98
C LYS A 97 -23.04 1.34 6.88
N GLU A 98 -22.46 0.18 6.58
CA GLU A 98 -22.60 -1.03 7.42
C GLU A 98 -21.94 -0.87 8.80
N GLN A 99 -20.78 -0.21 8.91
CA GLN A 99 -20.16 0.06 10.22
C GLN A 99 -21.04 0.95 11.08
N TYR A 100 -21.63 2.01 10.51
CA TYR A 100 -22.61 2.83 11.24
C TYR A 100 -23.85 2.01 11.65
N ARG A 101 -24.31 1.04 10.83
CA ARG A 101 -25.43 0.12 11.22
C ARG A 101 -25.06 -0.71 12.44
N ASN A 102 -23.80 -1.09 12.53
CA ASN A 102 -23.27 -1.91 13.62
C ASN A 102 -22.87 -1.09 14.85
N GLY A 103 -23.20 0.21 14.90
CA GLY A 103 -22.99 1.05 16.08
C GLY A 103 -21.66 1.77 16.14
N VAL A 104 -20.83 1.74 15.08
CA VAL A 104 -19.65 2.61 15.01
C VAL A 104 -20.12 4.06 14.86
N GLN A 105 -19.73 4.93 15.80
CA GLN A 105 -20.19 6.32 15.81
C GLN A 105 -19.05 7.34 15.75
N THR A 106 -17.81 6.93 15.98
CA THR A 106 -16.68 7.86 16.08
C THR A 106 -15.73 7.73 14.89
N THR A 107 -15.12 8.85 14.49
CA THR A 107 -14.03 8.86 13.49
C THR A 107 -12.90 7.88 13.84
N PRO A 108 -12.34 7.86 15.06
CA PRO A 108 -11.25 6.93 15.40
C PRO A 108 -11.60 5.46 15.20
N GLU A 109 -12.83 5.04 15.50
CA GLU A 109 -13.29 3.67 15.25
C GLU A 109 -13.35 3.35 13.75
N LEU A 110 -13.86 4.27 12.94
CA LEU A 110 -13.92 4.08 11.49
C LEU A 110 -12.52 4.06 10.84
N LEU A 111 -11.60 4.89 11.34
CA LEU A 111 -10.20 4.86 10.93
C LEU A 111 -9.55 3.51 11.27
N LYS A 112 -9.75 3.01 12.50
CA LYS A 112 -9.29 1.66 12.90
C LYS A 112 -9.86 0.58 11.98
N TYR A 113 -11.13 0.70 11.61
CA TYR A 113 -11.74 -0.22 10.66
C TYR A 113 -11.08 -0.18 9.28
N PHE A 114 -10.76 0.99 8.72
CA PHE A 114 -10.11 1.09 7.40
C PHE A 114 -8.73 0.46 7.31
N ILE A 115 -8.04 0.27 8.43
CA ILE A 115 -6.75 -0.44 8.48
C ILE A 115 -6.89 -1.88 9.00
N SER A 116 -8.11 -2.37 9.23
CA SER A 116 -8.35 -3.72 9.75
C SER A 116 -8.17 -4.81 8.70
N ALA A 117 -7.93 -6.04 9.17
CA ALA A 117 -7.97 -7.23 8.32
C ALA A 117 -9.34 -7.42 7.68
N ASP A 118 -10.43 -7.13 8.39
CA ASP A 118 -11.80 -7.27 7.90
C ASP A 118 -12.10 -6.38 6.70
N PHE A 119 -11.72 -5.10 6.79
CA PHE A 119 -11.91 -4.19 5.67
C PHE A 119 -11.08 -4.61 4.45
N ARG A 120 -9.85 -5.06 4.66
CA ARG A 120 -9.01 -5.61 3.60
C ARG A 120 -9.65 -6.85 2.96
N ASN A 121 -10.09 -7.82 3.77
CA ASN A 121 -10.69 -9.07 3.29
C ASN A 121 -11.94 -8.79 2.46
N PHE A 122 -12.76 -7.83 2.91
CA PHE A 122 -13.87 -7.31 2.12
C PHE A 122 -13.36 -6.75 0.78
N LEU A 123 -12.39 -5.84 0.79
CA LEU A 123 -11.90 -5.23 -0.45
C LEU A 123 -11.36 -6.25 -1.45
N THR A 124 -10.61 -7.25 -0.99
CA THR A 124 -10.07 -8.33 -1.83
C THR A 124 -11.16 -9.21 -2.44
N SER A 125 -12.34 -9.27 -1.81
CA SER A 125 -13.53 -9.93 -2.39
C SER A 125 -14.24 -9.09 -3.46
N THR A 126 -13.95 -7.79 -3.55
CA THR A 126 -14.60 -6.90 -4.53
C THR A 126 -13.97 -7.01 -5.91
N ARG A 127 -14.75 -6.65 -6.93
CA ARG A 127 -14.28 -6.58 -8.33
C ARG A 127 -13.11 -5.61 -8.55
N SER A 128 -12.93 -4.63 -7.67
CA SER A 128 -11.78 -3.71 -7.76
C SER A 128 -10.45 -4.44 -7.57
N PHE A 129 -10.47 -5.59 -6.91
CA PHE A 129 -9.31 -6.43 -6.64
C PHE A 129 -9.33 -7.72 -7.44
N ILE A 130 -10.07 -7.76 -8.56
CA ILE A 130 -10.22 -9.01 -9.34
C ILE A 130 -8.88 -9.57 -9.86
N TRP A 131 -7.86 -8.72 -10.00
CA TRP A 131 -6.51 -9.17 -10.34
C TRP A 131 -5.90 -10.14 -9.32
N LEU A 132 -6.44 -10.22 -8.09
CA LEU A 132 -6.09 -11.21 -7.08
C LEU A 132 -6.75 -12.57 -7.32
N ARG A 133 -7.85 -12.64 -8.09
CA ARG A 133 -8.53 -13.90 -8.39
C ARG A 133 -7.58 -14.76 -9.22
N ASP A 134 -7.25 -15.94 -8.71
CA ASP A 134 -6.31 -16.89 -9.31
C ASP A 134 -4.88 -16.31 -9.52
N TRP A 135 -4.48 -15.34 -8.69
CA TRP A 135 -3.20 -14.66 -8.84
C TRP A 135 -2.02 -15.55 -8.43
N HIS A 136 -1.34 -16.08 -9.43
CA HIS A 136 -0.13 -16.89 -9.30
C HIS A 136 0.96 -16.28 -10.20
N PRO A 137 1.60 -15.17 -9.78
CA PRO A 137 2.58 -14.50 -10.61
C PRO A 137 3.80 -15.37 -10.83
N SER A 138 4.37 -15.32 -12.04
CA SER A 138 5.68 -15.96 -12.29
C SER A 138 6.79 -15.31 -11.46
N ASN A 139 7.97 -15.92 -11.42
CA ASN A 139 9.14 -15.32 -10.76
C ASN A 139 9.53 -13.96 -11.37
N GLU A 140 9.38 -13.82 -12.70
CA GLU A 140 9.65 -12.56 -13.41
C GLU A 140 8.62 -11.49 -13.06
N GLU A 141 7.34 -11.86 -13.05
CA GLU A 141 6.24 -10.96 -12.66
C GLU A 141 6.36 -10.52 -11.21
N SER A 142 6.67 -11.44 -10.30
CA SER A 142 6.93 -11.13 -8.89
C SER A 142 8.09 -10.16 -8.73
N ARG A 143 9.18 -10.35 -9.49
CA ARG A 143 10.34 -9.45 -9.48
C ARG A 143 9.97 -8.07 -10.04
N PHE A 144 9.22 -8.02 -11.14
CA PHE A 144 8.71 -6.79 -11.72
C PHE A 144 7.88 -5.99 -10.71
N LEU A 145 6.89 -6.62 -10.07
CA LEU A 145 6.01 -5.96 -9.12
C LEU A 145 6.73 -5.51 -7.84
N ARG A 146 7.66 -6.32 -7.33
CA ARG A 146 8.53 -5.92 -6.22
C ARG A 146 9.41 -4.72 -6.60
N ASN A 147 10.00 -4.71 -7.79
CA ASN A 147 10.76 -3.56 -8.27
C ASN A 147 9.89 -2.31 -8.39
N ALA A 148 8.65 -2.44 -8.90
CA ALA A 148 7.69 -1.34 -8.99
C ALA A 148 7.34 -0.80 -7.60
N LEU A 149 7.03 -1.66 -6.62
CA LEU A 149 6.78 -1.26 -5.22
C LEU A 149 7.98 -0.54 -4.62
N ASN A 150 9.19 -1.09 -4.81
CA ASN A 150 10.42 -0.59 -4.20
C ASN A 150 10.95 0.70 -4.83
N ARG A 151 10.46 1.09 -6.01
CA ARG A 151 10.91 2.27 -6.74
C ARG A 151 9.81 3.29 -6.97
N CYS A 152 8.60 3.03 -6.48
CA CYS A 152 7.51 3.98 -6.62
C CYS A 152 7.66 5.17 -5.67
N ASP A 153 7.27 6.35 -6.13
CA ASP A 153 7.28 7.57 -5.33
C ASP A 153 6.00 7.68 -4.44
N LYS A 154 5.88 8.80 -3.72
CA LYS A 154 4.71 9.09 -2.87
C LYS A 154 3.37 9.09 -3.61
N ASN A 155 3.39 9.30 -4.92
CA ASN A 155 2.21 9.23 -5.78
C ASN A 155 2.00 7.83 -6.35
N SER A 156 2.69 6.82 -5.83
CA SER A 156 2.69 5.44 -6.32
C SER A 156 3.12 5.33 -7.79
N THR A 157 3.93 6.27 -8.28
CA THR A 157 4.41 6.30 -9.67
C THR A 157 5.81 5.73 -9.75
N PHE A 158 6.11 4.92 -10.76
CA PHE A 158 7.38 4.24 -10.98
C PHE A 158 7.76 4.23 -12.47
N HIS A 159 9.04 3.99 -12.75
CA HIS A 159 9.56 3.82 -14.11
C HIS A 159 9.73 2.34 -14.41
N VAL A 160 9.46 1.95 -15.65
CA VAL A 160 9.78 0.61 -16.17
C VAL A 160 10.75 0.79 -17.32
N ASP A 161 11.86 0.09 -17.24
CA ASP A 161 12.77 -0.06 -18.37
C ASP A 161 12.16 -1.06 -19.36
N MET A 162 11.68 -0.55 -20.49
CA MET A 162 10.97 -1.33 -21.51
C MET A 162 11.92 -2.16 -22.38
N ASP A 163 13.23 -1.94 -22.26
CA ASP A 163 14.26 -2.71 -22.98
C ASP A 163 14.56 -4.05 -22.29
N ILE A 164 14.06 -4.25 -21.06
CA ILE A 164 14.17 -5.54 -20.35
C ILE A 164 13.29 -6.58 -21.07
N PRO A 165 13.82 -7.78 -21.36
CA PRO A 165 13.02 -8.88 -21.91
C PRO A 165 11.75 -9.14 -21.08
N ASN A 166 10.63 -9.37 -21.76
CA ASN A 166 9.30 -9.61 -21.17
C ASN A 166 8.68 -8.41 -20.42
N ALA A 167 9.31 -7.23 -20.37
CA ALA A 167 8.72 -6.07 -19.69
C ALA A 167 7.36 -5.66 -20.30
N SER A 168 7.27 -5.57 -21.62
CA SER A 168 6.04 -5.15 -22.32
C SER A 168 4.84 -6.09 -22.06
N PRO A 169 4.95 -7.42 -22.25
CA PRO A 169 3.87 -8.35 -21.87
C PRO A 169 3.43 -8.25 -20.41
N ILE A 170 4.38 -8.13 -19.48
CA ILE A 170 4.09 -8.03 -18.04
C ILE A 170 3.37 -6.72 -17.70
N VAL A 171 3.87 -5.60 -18.22
CA VAL A 171 3.25 -4.28 -18.07
C VAL A 171 1.83 -4.30 -18.60
N ASN A 172 1.64 -4.80 -19.82
CA ASN A 172 0.33 -4.90 -20.45
C ASN A 172 -0.62 -5.76 -19.62
N LYS A 173 -0.20 -6.93 -19.14
CA LYS A 173 -1.00 -7.78 -18.24
C LYS A 173 -1.52 -6.99 -17.04
N TYR A 174 -0.65 -6.24 -16.36
CA TYR A 174 -1.04 -5.52 -15.15
C TYR A 174 -1.84 -4.24 -15.41
N ILE A 175 -1.69 -3.62 -16.58
CA ILE A 175 -2.60 -2.56 -17.04
C ILE A 175 -4.01 -3.13 -17.28
N HIS A 176 -4.12 -4.23 -18.02
CA HIS A 176 -5.41 -4.87 -18.32
C HIS A 176 -6.11 -5.39 -17.06
N SER A 177 -5.34 -5.86 -16.07
CA SER A 177 -5.87 -6.29 -14.76
C SER A 177 -6.42 -5.14 -13.91
N GLY A 178 -6.08 -3.90 -14.27
CA GLY A 178 -6.42 -2.70 -13.52
C GLY A 178 -5.55 -2.43 -12.29
N LEU A 179 -4.41 -3.12 -12.14
CA LEU A 179 -3.46 -2.89 -11.05
C LEU A 179 -2.58 -1.65 -11.29
N ASN A 180 -2.19 -1.44 -12.55
CA ASN A 180 -1.33 -0.35 -12.98
C ASN A 180 -2.03 0.52 -14.04
N VAL A 181 -1.62 1.78 -14.12
CA VAL A 181 -2.02 2.72 -15.17
C VAL A 181 -0.77 3.25 -15.86
N GLN A 182 -0.86 3.41 -17.17
CA GLN A 182 0.14 4.15 -17.92
C GLN A 182 -0.21 5.63 -17.86
N THR A 183 0.71 6.42 -17.32
CA THR A 183 0.73 7.87 -17.46
C THR A 183 1.74 8.23 -18.56
N LYS A 184 1.78 9.49 -19.02
CA LYS A 184 2.59 9.95 -20.17
C LYS A 184 3.90 9.17 -20.37
N ASN A 185 4.81 9.21 -19.39
CA ASN A 185 6.14 8.57 -19.47
C ASN A 185 6.44 7.61 -18.30
N ARG A 186 5.43 7.28 -17.48
CA ARG A 186 5.62 6.51 -16.23
C ARG A 186 4.43 5.62 -15.98
N PHE A 187 4.59 4.64 -15.10
CA PHE A 187 3.50 3.79 -14.63
C PHE A 187 3.12 4.20 -13.23
N GLN A 188 1.87 3.97 -12.85
CA GLN A 188 1.38 4.29 -11.52
C GLN A 188 0.44 3.20 -11.03
N PHE A 189 0.54 2.81 -9.77
CA PHE A 189 -0.46 1.92 -9.18
C PHE A 189 -1.83 2.62 -9.16
N THR A 190 -2.88 1.88 -9.47
CA THR A 190 -4.24 2.41 -9.64
C THR A 190 -4.74 3.18 -8.41
N ALA A 191 -4.50 2.64 -7.21
CA ALA A 191 -4.81 3.28 -5.95
C ALA A 191 -3.73 2.95 -4.90
N PRO A 192 -3.43 3.87 -3.95
CA PRO A 192 -2.55 3.57 -2.81
C PRO A 192 -2.97 2.34 -2.01
N LEU A 193 -4.28 2.12 -1.87
CA LEU A 193 -4.81 0.95 -1.19
C LEU A 193 -4.52 -0.36 -1.95
N MET A 194 -4.63 -0.37 -3.28
CA MET A 194 -4.24 -1.53 -4.08
C MET A 194 -2.76 -1.84 -3.96
N ARG A 195 -1.91 -0.80 -3.98
CA ARG A 195 -0.46 -0.93 -3.75
C ARG A 195 -0.18 -1.58 -2.40
N SER A 196 -0.88 -1.17 -1.36
CA SER A 196 -0.71 -1.68 0.00
C SER A 196 -1.09 -3.17 0.08
N VAL A 197 -2.22 -3.56 -0.50
CA VAL A 197 -2.65 -4.96 -0.58
C VAL A 197 -1.68 -5.81 -1.41
N LEU A 198 -1.15 -5.27 -2.51
CA LEU A 198 -0.13 -5.95 -3.31
C LEU A 198 1.15 -6.20 -2.49
N GLY A 199 1.59 -5.20 -1.72
CA GLY A 199 2.75 -5.34 -0.83
C GLY A 199 2.56 -6.51 0.14
N ILE A 200 1.40 -6.60 0.78
CA ILE A 200 1.05 -7.72 1.66
C ILE A 200 1.20 -9.05 0.91
N HIS A 201 0.64 -9.19 -0.28
CA HIS A 201 0.67 -10.46 -1.00
C HIS A 201 2.08 -10.84 -1.52
N LEU A 202 2.90 -9.86 -1.90
CA LEU A 202 4.27 -10.13 -2.40
C LEU A 202 5.28 -10.40 -1.28
N TYR A 203 5.03 -9.87 -0.09
CA TYR A 203 5.99 -9.87 1.01
C TYR A 203 5.57 -10.71 2.22
N SER A 204 4.29 -11.03 2.38
CA SER A 204 3.86 -11.95 3.44
C SER A 204 4.32 -13.37 3.15
N VAL A 205 4.76 -14.06 4.19
CA VAL A 205 5.07 -15.49 4.12
C VAL A 205 3.75 -16.29 4.17
N PRO A 206 3.64 -17.40 3.41
CA PRO A 206 2.50 -18.32 3.49
C PRO A 206 2.16 -18.71 4.92
N TYR A 207 0.87 -18.89 5.17
CA TYR A 207 0.26 -19.14 6.49
C TYR A 207 0.94 -20.29 7.26
N ASP A 208 1.24 -21.40 6.58
CA ASP A 208 1.91 -22.58 7.11
C ASP A 208 3.35 -22.33 7.61
N LYS A 209 3.91 -21.17 7.26
CA LYS A 209 5.28 -20.74 7.60
C LYS A 209 5.30 -19.46 8.43
N ARG A 210 4.14 -18.92 8.81
CA ARG A 210 4.03 -17.86 9.81
C ARG A 210 4.16 -18.53 11.16
N TYR A 211 5.33 -18.40 11.76
CA TYR A 211 5.56 -18.93 13.09
C TYR A 211 4.66 -18.22 14.11
N HIS A 212 3.79 -18.96 14.79
CA HIS A 212 2.97 -18.52 15.92
C HIS A 212 3.84 -18.20 17.14
N LEU A 213 4.49 -17.03 17.17
CA LEU A 213 5.43 -16.67 18.25
C LEU A 213 5.10 -15.34 18.94
N LEU A 214 3.97 -14.71 18.63
CA LEU A 214 3.48 -13.55 19.37
C LEU A 214 2.19 -13.90 20.14
N ASP A 215 2.11 -15.09 20.73
CA ASP A 215 0.98 -15.44 21.60
C ASP A 215 0.96 -14.55 22.88
N ASP A 216 2.08 -13.90 23.19
CA ASP A 216 2.32 -13.08 24.39
C ASP A 216 3.36 -11.94 24.17
N GLY A 217 3.80 -11.69 22.94
CA GLY A 217 5.03 -10.93 22.67
C GLY A 217 4.89 -9.41 22.82
N SER A 218 5.76 -8.85 23.66
CA SER A 218 6.02 -7.41 23.76
C SER A 218 6.43 -6.81 22.41
N PHE A 219 6.23 -5.50 22.24
CA PHE A 219 6.70 -4.79 21.05
C PHE A 219 8.20 -4.99 20.79
N GLU A 220 8.98 -5.11 21.86
CA GLU A 220 10.41 -5.43 21.83
C GLU A 220 10.70 -6.77 21.14
N GLU A 221 10.00 -7.84 21.54
CA GLU A 221 10.14 -9.17 20.93
C GLU A 221 9.71 -9.16 19.46
N PHE A 222 8.63 -8.44 19.12
CA PHE A 222 8.24 -8.24 17.73
C PHE A 222 9.35 -7.58 16.89
N LEU A 223 9.97 -6.52 17.41
CA LEU A 223 11.06 -5.82 16.73
C LEU A 223 12.28 -6.75 16.56
N LEU A 224 12.69 -7.45 17.61
CA LEU A 224 13.78 -8.43 17.53
C LEU A 224 13.52 -9.50 16.47
N ARG A 225 12.36 -10.18 16.53
CA ARG A 225 12.01 -11.26 15.60
C ARG A 225 11.88 -10.78 14.16
N SER A 226 11.35 -9.58 13.94
CA SER A 226 11.28 -9.00 12.60
C SER A 226 12.70 -8.78 12.05
N LEU A 227 13.59 -8.16 12.83
CA LEU A 227 14.98 -7.94 12.44
C LEU A 227 15.74 -9.25 12.17
N GLU A 228 15.61 -10.25 13.05
CA GLU A 228 16.24 -11.58 12.89
C GLU A 228 15.87 -12.26 11.57
N ARG A 229 14.65 -12.02 11.07
CA ARG A 229 14.11 -12.68 9.87
C ARG A 229 14.39 -11.91 8.58
N MET A 230 15.05 -10.76 8.63
CA MET A 230 15.49 -10.05 7.44
C MET A 230 16.56 -10.86 6.68
N LYS A 231 16.48 -10.90 5.36
CA LYS A 231 17.37 -11.67 4.48
C LYS A 231 18.64 -10.89 4.19
N SER A 232 19.76 -11.42 4.65
CA SER A 232 21.08 -10.82 4.43
C SER A 232 21.45 -10.66 2.95
N SER A 233 20.94 -11.52 2.05
CA SER A 233 21.16 -11.40 0.60
C SER A 233 20.51 -10.16 0.00
N VAL A 234 19.28 -9.83 0.41
CA VAL A 234 18.54 -8.64 -0.06
C VAL A 234 19.27 -7.38 0.38
N LEU A 235 19.69 -7.34 1.64
CA LEU A 235 20.37 -6.21 2.25
C LEU A 235 21.73 -5.95 1.63
N ARG A 236 22.53 -7.00 1.36
CA ARG A 236 23.81 -6.85 0.66
C ARG A 236 23.65 -6.33 -0.77
N SER A 237 22.56 -6.69 -1.44
CA SER A 237 22.25 -6.22 -2.80
C SER A 237 21.62 -4.82 -2.85
N SER A 238 21.32 -4.22 -1.70
CA SER A 238 20.65 -2.90 -1.57
C SER A 238 21.60 -1.70 -1.54
N LEU A 239 22.89 -1.93 -1.76
CA LEU A 239 23.88 -0.87 -1.92
C LEU A 239 23.66 -0.19 -3.27
N SER A 240 23.56 1.14 -3.28
CA SER A 240 23.47 1.89 -4.54
C SER A 240 24.67 1.56 -5.43
N LYS A 241 24.42 1.31 -6.72
CA LYS A 241 25.45 1.31 -7.77
C LYS A 241 25.75 2.76 -8.17
N ALA A 242 26.22 3.59 -7.23
CA ALA A 242 26.78 4.87 -7.60
C ALA A 242 28.21 4.62 -8.11
N SER A 243 28.43 4.94 -9.39
CA SER A 243 29.76 5.07 -9.96
C SER A 243 30.50 6.18 -9.22
N ASP A 244 31.72 5.86 -8.80
CA ASP A 244 32.71 6.76 -8.21
C ASP A 244 32.52 7.17 -6.74
N LYS A 245 33.46 6.64 -5.94
CA LYS A 245 34.04 7.16 -4.68
C LYS A 245 33.09 7.95 -3.76
N PHE A 246 32.76 7.32 -2.62
CA PHE A 246 32.20 7.86 -1.37
C PHE A 246 30.69 7.75 -1.10
N ASP A 247 29.87 7.19 -2.00
CA ASP A 247 28.41 7.24 -1.81
C ASP A 247 27.65 5.95 -2.15
N SER A 248 28.14 4.80 -1.68
CA SER A 248 27.35 3.57 -1.61
C SER A 248 26.25 3.70 -0.53
N ARG A 249 25.26 4.55 -0.78
CA ARG A 249 24.14 4.79 0.12
C ARG A 249 23.21 3.58 0.13
N LEU A 250 22.81 3.18 1.33
CA LEU A 250 21.73 2.21 1.53
C LEU A 250 20.46 2.76 0.84
N VAL A 251 19.84 1.98 -0.04
CA VAL A 251 18.54 2.36 -0.60
C VAL A 251 17.49 2.08 0.48
N GLU A 252 17.16 3.11 1.27
CA GLU A 252 16.25 3.05 2.42
C GLU A 252 14.93 2.30 2.12
N GLN A 253 14.35 2.55 0.96
CA GLN A 253 13.13 1.86 0.53
C GLN A 253 13.29 0.34 0.43
N MET A 254 14.47 -0.19 0.08
CA MET A 254 14.72 -1.64 0.08
C MET A 254 14.77 -2.21 1.49
N TRP A 255 15.32 -1.46 2.45
CA TRP A 255 15.35 -1.84 3.86
C TRP A 255 13.96 -1.83 4.47
N GLN A 256 13.18 -0.77 4.18
CA GLN A 256 11.78 -0.68 4.56
C GLN A 256 10.97 -1.88 4.04
N ASN A 257 11.13 -2.25 2.76
CA ASN A 257 10.41 -3.39 2.21
C ASN A 257 10.89 -4.74 2.77
N GLU A 258 12.18 -4.90 3.04
CA GLU A 258 12.69 -6.12 3.66
C GLU A 258 12.26 -6.26 5.12
N TRP A 259 12.24 -5.15 5.87
CA TRP A 259 11.70 -5.12 7.22
C TRP A 259 10.21 -5.43 7.19
N TYR A 260 9.43 -4.77 6.32
CA TYR A 260 8.01 -5.04 6.13
C TYR A 260 7.75 -6.52 5.84
N ARG A 261 8.51 -7.12 4.92
CA ARG A 261 8.45 -8.55 4.61
C ARG A 261 8.69 -9.40 5.84
N SER A 262 9.75 -9.11 6.59
CA SER A 262 10.13 -9.87 7.78
C SER A 262 9.13 -9.71 8.93
N ALA A 263 8.63 -8.50 9.17
CA ALA A 263 7.67 -8.18 10.22
C ALA A 263 6.31 -8.86 9.99
N ASN A 264 5.84 -8.92 8.74
CA ASN A 264 4.63 -9.68 8.39
C ASN A 264 4.75 -11.20 8.60
N THR A 265 5.93 -11.74 8.91
CA THR A 265 6.09 -13.16 9.28
C THR A 265 5.89 -13.42 10.77
N VAL A 266 5.89 -12.37 11.58
CA VAL A 266 5.90 -12.44 13.05
C VAL A 266 4.50 -12.20 13.62
N LEU A 267 3.69 -11.39 12.95
CA LEU A 267 2.38 -10.95 13.43
C LEU A 267 1.29 -12.04 13.34
N PRO A 268 0.31 -12.02 14.28
CA PRO A 268 -0.89 -12.85 14.18
C PRO A 268 -1.80 -12.41 13.02
N ASP A 269 -2.75 -13.26 12.65
CA ASP A 269 -3.50 -13.14 11.39
C ASP A 269 -4.48 -11.97 11.31
N ASP A 270 -5.02 -11.55 12.45
CA ASP A 270 -5.94 -10.42 12.58
C ASP A 270 -5.20 -9.07 12.61
N VAL A 271 -3.88 -9.12 12.78
CA VAL A 271 -3.00 -7.94 12.80
C VAL A 271 -2.34 -7.73 11.44
N THR A 272 -2.21 -6.47 11.07
CA THR A 272 -1.73 -6.06 9.76
C THR A 272 -0.80 -4.86 9.91
N ILE A 273 0.23 -4.82 9.06
CA ILE A 273 1.11 -3.66 8.95
C ILE A 273 0.63 -2.80 7.79
N SER A 274 0.23 -1.57 8.11
CA SER A 274 -0.10 -0.55 7.13
C SER A 274 1.11 0.36 6.89
N SER A 275 1.59 0.40 5.65
CA SER A 275 2.52 1.43 5.20
C SER A 275 1.75 2.70 4.85
N ASN A 276 2.30 3.90 5.13
CA ASN A 276 1.70 5.18 4.72
C ASN A 276 0.31 5.45 5.35
N ILE A 277 0.23 5.41 6.69
CA ILE A 277 -1.00 5.76 7.42
C ILE A 277 -1.22 7.26 7.62
N GLY A 278 -0.27 8.10 7.21
CA GLY A 278 -0.32 9.55 7.42
C GLY A 278 -1.63 10.17 6.96
N GLY A 279 -1.97 9.92 5.69
CA GLY A 279 -3.21 10.39 5.09
C GLY A 279 -4.48 9.77 5.68
N LEU A 280 -4.37 8.66 6.42
CA LEU A 280 -5.49 8.03 7.14
C LEU A 280 -5.82 8.79 8.44
N TYR A 281 -4.81 9.32 9.12
CA TYR A 281 -4.98 10.10 10.35
C TYR A 281 -4.95 11.61 10.11
N GLY A 282 -5.11 12.05 8.85
CA GLY A 282 -5.16 13.47 8.50
C GLY A 282 -3.83 14.20 8.62
N THR A 283 -2.71 13.47 8.65
CA THR A 283 -1.36 14.05 8.67
C THR A 283 -0.75 14.04 7.27
N ASN A 284 0.00 15.09 6.94
CA ASN A 284 0.79 15.13 5.70
C ASN A 284 2.11 14.34 5.82
N ALA A 285 2.33 13.63 6.93
CA ALA A 285 3.58 12.95 7.24
C ALA A 285 3.44 11.43 7.05
N TYR A 286 4.48 10.82 6.49
CA TYR A 286 4.47 9.41 6.13
C TYR A 286 5.14 8.59 7.23
N LEU A 287 4.37 8.10 8.20
CA LEU A 287 4.86 7.04 9.06
C LEU A 287 5.16 5.82 8.18
N ASP A 288 6.37 5.27 8.30
CA ASP A 288 6.79 4.14 7.49
C ASP A 288 5.87 2.95 7.71
N PHE A 289 5.62 2.58 8.98
CA PHE A 289 4.79 1.43 9.32
C PHE A 289 3.94 1.64 10.59
N TYR A 290 2.69 1.19 10.51
CA TYR A 290 1.77 1.08 11.63
C TYR A 290 1.25 -0.34 11.79
N VAL A 291 1.46 -0.94 12.95
CA VAL A 291 0.88 -2.23 13.32
C VAL A 291 -0.50 -1.99 13.94
N ASN A 292 -1.54 -2.46 13.27
CA ASN A 292 -2.93 -2.15 13.60
C ASN A 292 -3.46 -2.93 14.83
N GLY A 293 -4.80 -2.93 15.00
CA GLY A 293 -5.48 -3.73 16.01
C GLY A 293 -5.33 -3.15 17.40
N LYS A 294 -5.25 -4.02 18.42
CA LYS A 294 -5.00 -3.61 19.80
C LYS A 294 -3.56 -3.17 20.05
N LEU A 295 -2.62 -3.52 19.15
CA LEU A 295 -1.20 -3.24 19.33
C LEU A 295 -0.88 -1.77 19.10
N GLN A 296 -1.38 -1.16 18.02
CA GLN A 296 -1.21 0.26 17.72
C GLN A 296 0.26 0.71 17.80
N TRP A 297 1.17 -0.06 17.18
CA TRP A 297 2.60 0.24 17.22
C TRP A 297 3.06 1.06 16.03
N GLY A 298 3.89 2.07 16.27
CA GLY A 298 4.52 2.89 15.23
C GLY A 298 5.97 2.50 15.00
N VAL A 299 6.38 2.29 13.76
CA VAL A 299 7.78 2.01 13.41
C VAL A 299 8.23 2.93 12.28
N GLU A 300 9.32 3.66 12.50
CA GLU A 300 10.10 4.33 11.46
C GLU A 300 11.44 3.64 11.24
N ILE A 301 11.96 3.75 10.02
CA ILE A 301 13.25 3.20 9.63
C ILE A 301 14.17 4.31 9.16
N LEU A 302 15.39 4.27 9.66
CA LEU A 302 16.47 5.22 9.38
C LEU A 302 17.72 4.49 8.91
N ARG A 303 18.68 5.27 8.40
CA ARG A 303 20.00 4.80 8.03
C ARG A 303 21.11 5.74 8.49
N GLU A 304 22.19 5.15 8.98
CA GLU A 304 23.44 5.83 9.36
C GLU A 304 23.24 7.03 10.31
N GLY A 305 22.20 7.00 11.14
CA GLY A 305 21.88 8.09 12.04
C GLY A 305 21.50 9.42 11.37
N THR A 306 21.08 9.38 10.11
CA THR A 306 20.64 10.57 9.37
C THR A 306 19.35 11.12 9.99
N ASP A 307 19.32 12.42 10.29
CA ASP A 307 18.14 13.15 10.78
C ASP A 307 17.41 12.56 12.00
N MET A 308 18.13 11.84 12.86
CA MET A 308 17.55 11.17 14.04
C MET A 308 16.74 12.14 14.93
N SER A 309 17.24 13.35 15.17
CA SER A 309 16.53 14.36 15.98
C SER A 309 15.22 14.80 15.32
N GLU A 310 15.17 14.90 13.99
CA GLU A 310 13.94 15.25 13.27
C GLU A 310 12.92 14.12 13.42
N HIS A 311 13.35 12.87 13.25
CA HIS A 311 12.48 11.71 13.41
C HIS A 311 11.94 11.56 14.84
N ALA A 312 12.79 11.76 15.85
CA ALA A 312 12.36 11.81 17.25
C ALA A 312 11.30 12.91 17.48
N ALA A 313 11.49 14.09 16.91
CA ALA A 313 10.56 15.20 17.04
C ALA A 313 9.18 14.93 16.38
N ARG A 314 9.10 14.05 15.37
CA ARG A 314 7.82 13.70 14.72
C ARG A 314 6.85 12.99 15.66
N PHE A 315 7.36 12.24 16.64
CA PHE A 315 6.55 11.56 17.66
C PHE A 315 6.25 12.42 18.90
N GLY A 316 6.82 13.63 18.99
CA GLY A 316 6.58 14.53 20.11
C GLY A 316 5.14 15.10 20.14
N PRO A 317 4.74 15.78 21.23
CA PRO A 317 3.39 16.36 21.37
C PRO A 317 2.97 17.32 20.25
N ASN A 318 3.95 18.05 19.69
CA ASN A 318 3.77 18.95 18.55
C ASN A 318 4.35 18.37 17.25
N GLY A 319 4.66 17.07 17.27
CA GLY A 319 5.22 16.34 16.15
C GLY A 319 4.17 16.03 15.10
N ARG A 320 4.64 15.67 13.89
CA ARG A 320 3.74 15.39 12.75
C ARG A 320 2.84 14.16 12.97
N TYR A 321 3.14 13.30 13.93
CA TYR A 321 2.38 12.09 14.26
C TYR A 321 1.51 12.22 15.51
N ASN A 322 1.35 13.42 16.07
CA ASN A 322 0.63 13.63 17.33
C ASN A 322 -0.86 13.23 17.31
N THR A 323 -1.46 13.08 16.13
CA THR A 323 -2.86 12.61 15.95
C THR A 323 -2.98 11.10 15.77
N ILE A 324 -1.85 10.39 15.61
CA ILE A 324 -1.85 8.95 15.43
C ILE A 324 -1.77 8.30 16.81
N PRO A 325 -2.71 7.41 17.17
CA PRO A 325 -2.66 6.73 18.45
C PRO A 325 -1.58 5.64 18.44
N PHE A 326 -0.65 5.73 19.38
CA PHE A 326 0.40 4.73 19.59
C PHE A 326 0.37 4.18 21.01
N ASN A 327 0.45 2.86 21.16
CA ASN A 327 0.78 2.27 22.46
C ASN A 327 2.30 2.23 22.65
N GLU A 328 3.04 1.92 21.59
CA GLU A 328 4.50 1.91 21.58
C GLU A 328 5.04 2.38 20.23
N ILE A 329 6.25 2.93 20.24
CA ILE A 329 6.92 3.46 19.05
C ILE A 329 8.38 3.05 19.03
N ALA A 330 8.91 2.82 17.83
CA ALA A 330 10.33 2.59 17.61
C ALA A 330 10.83 3.29 16.35
N VAL A 331 12.08 3.75 16.42
CA VAL A 331 12.83 4.21 15.25
C VAL A 331 14.02 3.28 15.09
N ILE A 332 14.02 2.47 14.02
CA ILE A 332 15.08 1.50 13.74
C ILE A 332 16.13 2.15 12.83
N ASP A 333 17.31 2.43 13.36
CA ASP A 333 18.43 3.01 12.66
C ASP A 333 19.42 1.91 12.22
N PHE A 334 19.43 1.61 10.92
CA PHE A 334 20.34 0.66 10.31
C PHE A 334 21.71 1.30 10.07
N ARG A 335 22.77 0.69 10.62
CA ARG A 335 24.14 1.21 10.54
C ARG A 335 25.06 0.19 9.93
N TYR A 336 25.59 0.51 8.75
CA TYR A 336 26.61 -0.23 8.05
C TYR A 336 27.98 0.44 8.19
N ILE A 337 28.04 1.77 8.06
CA ILE A 337 29.27 2.57 8.06
C ILE A 337 29.59 3.04 9.48
N THR A 338 28.67 3.76 10.13
CA THR A 338 28.94 4.45 11.40
C THR A 338 28.35 3.70 12.57
N LYS A 339 29.16 2.83 13.18
CA LYS A 339 28.75 2.02 14.35
C LYS A 339 28.84 2.75 15.69
N LYS A 340 29.43 3.95 15.71
CA LYS A 340 29.53 4.78 16.94
C LYS A 340 28.18 5.43 17.23
N LEU A 341 27.60 5.13 18.39
CA LEU A 341 26.41 5.82 18.88
C LEU A 341 26.83 7.11 19.58
N ILE A 342 26.37 8.25 19.06
CA ILE A 342 26.54 9.55 19.70
C ILE A 342 25.17 9.92 20.25
N LYS A 343 25.00 9.72 21.57
CA LYS A 343 23.77 9.92 22.34
C LYS A 343 22.59 9.01 21.92
N PRO A 344 22.31 7.92 22.67
CA PRO A 344 21.10 7.14 22.44
C PRO A 344 19.87 8.03 22.67
N LEU A 345 18.90 7.93 21.77
CA LEU A 345 17.62 8.62 21.87
C LEU A 345 16.55 7.62 22.31
N LYS A 346 15.59 8.08 23.11
CA LYS A 346 14.47 7.24 23.57
C LYS A 346 13.73 6.67 22.35
N HIS A 347 13.36 5.40 22.40
CA HIS A 347 12.69 4.65 21.32
C HIS A 347 13.56 4.32 20.10
N PHE A 348 14.85 4.66 20.10
CA PHE A 348 15.75 4.31 18.99
C PHE A 348 16.37 2.93 19.17
N TRP A 349 16.23 2.12 18.13
CA TRP A 349 16.85 0.80 18.00
C TRP A 349 17.98 0.89 17.01
N HIS A 350 19.15 0.37 17.35
CA HIS A 350 20.30 0.40 16.46
C HIS A 350 20.61 -1.01 15.94
N ALA A 351 20.43 -1.20 14.64
CA ALA A 351 20.74 -2.46 13.95
C ALA A 351 22.12 -2.34 13.28
N LEU A 352 23.15 -2.90 13.92
CA LEU A 352 24.54 -2.80 13.46
C LEU A 352 24.88 -3.96 12.52
N LEU A 353 25.22 -3.65 11.27
CA LEU A 353 25.59 -4.65 10.28
C LEU A 353 27.08 -5.03 10.40
N PRO A 354 27.44 -6.32 10.44
CA PRO A 354 28.84 -6.74 10.49
C PRO A 354 29.56 -6.35 9.19
N LEU A 355 30.77 -5.78 9.34
CA LEU A 355 31.71 -5.64 8.23
C LEU A 355 32.31 -7.01 7.98
N HIS A 356 32.38 -7.43 6.72
CA HIS A 356 32.89 -8.74 6.28
C HIS A 356 34.02 -9.29 7.16
N SER A 357 33.74 -10.29 7.99
CA SER A 357 34.78 -11.19 8.50
C SER A 357 34.20 -12.52 9.02
N SER A 358 34.64 -13.59 8.36
CA SER A 358 34.45 -15.02 8.66
C SER A 358 33.11 -15.70 8.29
N ALA A 359 33.24 -16.96 7.87
CA ALA A 359 32.13 -17.85 7.52
C ALA A 359 31.22 -18.18 8.72
N ALA A 360 31.68 -17.99 9.96
CA ALA A 360 30.89 -18.16 11.18
C ALA A 360 29.91 -16.99 11.42
N ALA A 361 30.17 -15.80 10.87
CA ALA A 361 29.28 -14.64 10.93
C ALA A 361 28.12 -14.69 9.92
N ARG A 362 28.03 -15.76 9.10
CA ARG A 362 27.01 -15.87 8.04
C ARG A 362 25.57 -15.99 8.55
N ASN A 363 25.38 -16.38 9.82
CA ASN A 363 24.06 -16.65 10.42
C ASN A 363 23.62 -15.63 11.49
N ARG A 364 24.45 -14.65 11.89
CA ARG A 364 24.04 -13.58 12.81
C ARG A 364 24.17 -12.23 12.09
N ILE A 365 23.03 -11.62 11.79
CA ILE A 365 22.92 -10.50 10.84
C ILE A 365 23.13 -9.14 11.52
N TYR A 366 22.86 -9.02 12.83
CA TYR A 366 22.96 -7.76 13.56
C TYR A 366 23.44 -7.95 15.01
N THR A 367 24.10 -6.92 15.54
CA THR A 367 23.99 -6.62 16.97
C THR A 367 22.88 -5.59 17.11
N VAL A 368 21.79 -5.97 17.76
CA VAL A 368 20.70 -5.05 18.08
C VAL A 368 21.03 -4.43 19.43
N MET A 369 21.25 -3.11 19.43
CA MET A 369 21.31 -2.37 20.69
C MET A 369 19.94 -1.77 20.96
N MET A 370 19.34 -2.21 22.06
CA MET A 370 18.07 -1.72 22.56
C MET A 370 18.22 -0.29 23.09
N PRO A 371 17.14 0.52 23.05
CA PRO A 371 17.13 1.80 23.74
C PRO A 371 17.39 1.61 25.24
N LEU A 372 18.15 2.53 25.84
CA LEU A 372 18.32 2.64 27.29
C LEU A 372 17.05 3.20 27.95
#